data_AF-A0A5S3YQG0-F1
#
_entry.id   AF-A0A5S3YQG0-F1
#
_cell.length_a   1.000
_cell.length_b   1.000
_cell.length_c   1.000
_cell.angle_alpha   90.00
_cell.angle_beta   90.00
_cell.angle_gamma   90.00
#
_symmetry.space_group_name_H-M   'P 1'
#
loop_
_entity.id
_entity.type
_entity.pdbx_description
1 polymer ?
#
loop_
_entity_poly.entity_id
_entity_poly.type
_entity_poly.pdbx_seq_one_letter_code
_entity_poly.pdbx_strand_id
1 'polypeptide(L)'
;GKTNVHFLPAHHFSRRGLNDWNETLWGAWLFDDGAHTIFFAGDTGYSPIYKDMNAKFNGFDVCLMPIVAYDYTYRSIHFAPEDAVKAAQDLGCKVFIPWGYGTWLLG
;
A
#
# COMPACT_ATOMS: atom_id res chain seq x y z
N GLY A 1 -22.63 -3.88 10.90
CA GLY A 1 -21.78 -4.28 12.05
C GLY A 1 -20.86 -3.14 12.41
N LYS A 2 -20.05 -3.28 13.47
CA LYS A 2 -18.99 -2.33 13.80
C LYS A 2 -17.76 -2.65 12.94
N THR A 3 -17.17 -1.64 12.30
CA THR A 3 -15.93 -1.78 11.53
C THR A 3 -14.90 -0.82 12.10
N ASN A 4 -13.74 -1.34 12.49
CA ASN A 4 -12.58 -0.55 12.87
C ASN A 4 -11.86 -0.11 11.59
N VAL A 5 -11.42 1.15 11.58
CA VAL A 5 -10.65 1.71 10.47
C VAL A 5 -9.31 2.15 11.02
N HIS A 6 -8.23 1.57 10.52
CA HIS A 6 -6.87 1.86 10.96
C HIS A 6 -6.12 2.59 9.86
N PHE A 7 -5.42 3.66 10.23
CA PHE A 7 -4.42 4.27 9.36
C PHE A 7 -3.07 3.58 9.60
N LEU A 8 -2.49 3.06 8.53
CA LEU A 8 -1.29 2.22 8.54
C LEU A 8 -0.15 2.86 7.75
N PRO A 9 1.13 2.51 8.04
CA PRO A 9 2.25 3.07 7.31
C PRO A 9 2.27 2.62 5.84
N ALA A 10 2.78 3.50 4.98
CA ALA A 10 3.15 3.22 3.60
C ALA A 10 4.52 3.86 3.31
N HIS A 11 5.24 3.32 2.33
CA HIS A 11 6.53 3.86 1.88
C HIS A 11 6.33 4.79 0.68
N HIS A 12 6.13 6.08 0.93
CA HIS A 12 5.88 7.10 -0.09
C HIS A 12 6.24 8.52 0.40
N PHE A 13 5.70 9.56 -0.25
CA PHE A 13 5.86 10.97 0.10
C PHE A 13 4.56 11.75 -0.16
N SER A 14 4.50 13.04 0.18
CA SER A 14 3.40 13.93 -0.22
C SER A 14 3.89 15.28 -0.73
N ARG A 15 3.14 15.87 -1.68
CA ARG A 15 3.38 17.22 -2.21
C ARG A 15 2.16 17.72 -2.99
N ARG A 16 1.77 18.99 -2.86
CA ARG A 16 0.75 19.65 -3.71
C ARG A 16 1.20 21.00 -4.27
N GLY A 17 2.07 21.71 -3.56
CA GLY A 17 2.64 23.01 -3.91
C GLY A 17 4.16 22.96 -4.15
N LEU A 18 4.76 24.14 -4.23
CA LEU A 18 6.20 24.24 -4.48
C LEU A 18 7.03 23.89 -3.24
N ASN A 19 6.53 24.24 -2.04
CA ASN A 19 7.28 24.22 -0.78
C ASN A 19 6.66 23.34 0.33
N ASP A 20 5.70 22.46 0.00
CA ASP A 20 4.92 21.68 0.97
C ASP A 20 5.30 20.18 1.00
N TRP A 21 6.56 19.87 0.67
CA TRP A 21 7.05 18.50 0.68
C TRP A 21 6.85 17.87 2.06
N ASN A 22 6.13 16.75 2.09
CA ASN A 22 5.88 15.94 3.28
C ASN A 22 5.17 16.67 4.43
N GLU A 23 4.48 17.77 4.16
CA GLU A 23 3.68 18.47 5.19
C GLU A 23 2.39 17.74 5.55
N THR A 24 1.95 16.80 4.70
CA THR A 24 0.83 15.89 4.99
C THR A 24 1.30 14.45 5.02
N LEU A 25 0.74 13.65 5.93
CA LEU A 25 1.11 12.25 6.06
C LEU A 25 0.43 11.42 4.94
N TRP A 26 1.19 10.50 4.35
CA TRP A 26 0.71 9.45 3.45
C TRP A 26 0.57 8.14 4.24
N GLY A 27 -0.18 7.18 3.70
CA GLY A 27 -0.36 5.91 4.37
C GLY A 27 -1.35 5.00 3.67
N ALA A 28 -1.57 3.86 4.30
CA ALA A 28 -2.51 2.83 3.91
C ALA A 28 -3.73 2.82 4.85
N TRP A 29 -4.79 2.12 4.45
CA TRP A 29 -5.99 1.92 5.25
C TRP A 29 -6.27 0.45 5.45
N LEU A 30 -6.63 0.08 6.67
CA LEU A 30 -7.20 -1.23 7.01
C LEU A 30 -8.63 -1.04 7.50
N PHE A 31 -9.55 -1.77 6.87
CA PHE A 31 -10.91 -1.95 7.33
C PHE A 31 -11.04 -3.33 7.96
N ASP A 32 -11.41 -3.40 9.23
CA ASP A 32 -11.48 -4.63 10.01
C ASP A 32 -12.84 -4.70 10.73
N ASP A 33 -13.68 -5.67 10.36
CA ASP A 33 -14.97 -5.92 11.01
C ASP A 33 -14.91 -6.98 12.14
N GLY A 34 -13.70 -7.48 12.45
CA GLY A 34 -13.42 -8.54 13.42
C GLY A 34 -13.44 -9.96 12.83
N ALA A 35 -14.00 -10.14 11.64
CA ALA A 35 -14.03 -11.41 10.91
C ALA A 35 -13.28 -11.33 9.57
N HIS A 36 -13.24 -10.14 8.96
CA HIS A 36 -12.67 -9.87 7.66
C HIS A 36 -11.86 -8.58 7.66
N THR A 37 -10.81 -8.58 6.82
CA THR A 37 -9.91 -7.46 6.66
C THR A 37 -9.75 -7.06 5.20
N ILE A 38 -9.85 -5.75 4.93
CA ILE A 38 -9.55 -5.16 3.63
C ILE A 38 -8.42 -4.14 3.82
N PHE A 39 -7.28 -4.40 3.20
CA PHE A 39 -6.12 -3.51 3.16
C PHE A 39 -6.08 -2.75 1.85
N PHE A 40 -6.04 -1.42 1.92
CA PHE A 40 -5.80 -0.54 0.78
C PHE A 40 -4.46 0.16 0.96
N ALA A 41 -3.49 -0.17 0.09
CA ALA A 41 -2.10 0.24 0.28
C ALA A 41 -1.83 1.74 0.06
N GLY A 42 -2.70 2.43 -0.68
CA GLY A 42 -2.37 3.75 -1.24
C GLY A 42 -1.22 3.66 -2.27
N ASP A 43 -0.63 4.79 -2.62
CA ASP A 43 0.61 4.83 -3.42
C ASP A 43 1.80 4.49 -2.52
N THR A 44 2.59 3.51 -2.93
CA THR A 44 3.70 3.01 -2.11
C THR A 44 4.69 2.15 -2.88
N GLY A 45 5.93 2.09 -2.38
CA GLY A 45 6.98 1.15 -2.80
C GLY A 45 7.24 0.04 -1.77
N TYR A 46 8.15 -0.88 -2.13
CA TYR A 46 8.55 -1.97 -1.25
C TYR A 46 9.35 -1.49 -0.04
N SER A 47 9.06 -2.06 1.13
CA SER A 47 9.68 -1.71 2.40
C SER A 47 9.48 -2.82 3.45
N PRO A 48 10.37 -2.97 4.45
CA PRO A 48 10.18 -3.94 5.54
C PRO A 48 8.87 -3.78 6.33
N ILE A 49 8.20 -2.63 6.24
CA ILE A 49 6.93 -2.35 6.94
C ILE A 49 5.85 -3.41 6.67
N TYR A 50 5.86 -4.09 5.52
CA TYR A 50 4.87 -5.13 5.21
C TYR A 50 5.01 -6.35 6.12
N LYS A 51 6.25 -6.74 6.46
CA LYS A 51 6.52 -7.80 7.43
C LYS A 51 6.11 -7.40 8.83
N ASP A 52 6.39 -6.16 9.22
CA ASP A 52 6.02 -5.63 10.53
C ASP A 52 4.50 -5.56 10.71
N MET A 53 3.78 -5.17 9.65
CA MET A 53 2.31 -5.18 9.63
C MET A 53 1.77 -6.61 9.75
N ASN A 54 2.32 -7.57 9.02
CA ASN A 54 1.93 -8.98 9.15
C ASN A 54 2.16 -9.52 10.57
N ALA A 55 3.31 -9.21 11.18
CA ALA A 55 3.61 -9.62 12.55
C ALA A 55 2.60 -9.05 13.57
N LYS A 56 2.01 -7.88 13.29
CA LYS A 56 1.04 -7.21 14.18
C LYS A 56 -0.40 -7.63 13.95
N PHE A 57 -0.81 -7.84 12.69
CA PHE A 57 -2.19 -8.12 12.31
C PHE A 57 -2.46 -9.59 11.95
N ASN A 58 -1.41 -10.40 11.81
CA ASN A 58 -1.48 -11.82 11.46
C ASN A 58 -2.16 -12.08 10.10
N GLY A 59 -1.74 -11.32 9.08
CA GLY A 59 -2.24 -11.43 7.72
C GLY A 59 -3.49 -10.61 7.43
N PHE A 60 -3.90 -10.61 6.16
CA PHE A 60 -5.02 -9.82 5.64
C PHE A 60 -5.80 -10.62 4.59
N ASP A 61 -7.13 -10.47 4.54
CA ASP A 61 -7.97 -11.26 3.63
C ASP A 61 -7.91 -10.73 2.19
N VAL A 62 -8.06 -9.42 2.02
CA VAL A 62 -8.00 -8.76 0.71
C VAL A 62 -7.04 -7.60 0.75
N CYS A 63 -6.08 -7.56 -0.17
CA CYS A 63 -5.12 -6.46 -0.30
C CYS A 63 -5.22 -5.83 -1.69
N LEU A 64 -5.62 -4.56 -1.72
CA LEU A 64 -5.62 -3.72 -2.90
C LEU A 64 -4.30 -2.94 -2.92
N MET A 65 -3.39 -3.28 -3.84
CA MET A 65 -2.06 -2.65 -3.91
C MET A 65 -1.75 -2.17 -5.34
N PRO A 66 -1.06 -1.02 -5.47
CA PRO A 66 -0.82 -0.42 -6.77
C PRO A 66 0.21 -1.22 -7.57
N ILE A 67 0.07 -1.18 -8.89
CA ILE A 67 1.11 -1.56 -9.86
C ILE A 67 1.19 -0.48 -10.95
N VAL A 68 1.61 0.73 -10.55
CA VAL A 68 1.61 1.93 -11.40
C VAL A 68 2.83 2.81 -11.10
N ALA A 69 3.27 3.60 -12.08
CA ALA A 69 4.31 4.62 -11.94
C ALA A 69 5.65 4.07 -11.42
N TYR A 70 6.07 2.91 -11.93
CA TYR A 70 7.23 2.16 -11.43
C TYR A 70 8.43 2.18 -12.39
N ASP A 71 8.56 3.23 -13.21
CA ASP A 71 9.76 3.45 -14.00
C ASP A 71 11.02 3.56 -13.11
N TYR A 72 12.20 3.65 -13.75
CA TYR A 72 13.48 3.72 -13.04
C TYR A 72 13.57 4.86 -12.01
N THR A 73 12.86 5.97 -12.21
CA THR A 73 12.93 7.16 -11.36
C THR A 73 12.15 6.97 -10.07
N TYR A 74 11.04 6.23 -10.13
CA TYR A 74 10.06 6.11 -9.05
C TYR A 74 10.07 4.76 -8.33
N ARG A 75 10.97 3.86 -8.76
CA ARG A 75 11.06 2.47 -8.33
C ARG A 75 11.21 2.22 -6.81
N SER A 76 11.69 3.20 -6.05
CA SER A 76 11.86 3.10 -4.58
C SER A 76 10.57 3.37 -3.80
N ILE A 77 9.65 4.13 -4.38
CA ILE A 77 8.43 4.65 -3.72
C ILE A 77 7.15 4.24 -4.45
N HIS A 78 7.26 3.49 -5.54
CA HIS A 78 6.16 2.84 -6.26
C HIS A 78 6.49 1.36 -6.49
N PHE A 79 5.48 0.51 -6.41
CA PHE A 79 5.59 -0.90 -6.73
C PHE A 79 5.65 -1.14 -8.24
N ALA A 80 6.66 -1.89 -8.67
CA ALA A 80 6.52 -2.74 -9.84
C ALA A 80 5.65 -3.97 -9.50
N PRO A 81 5.09 -4.67 -10.52
CA PRO A 81 4.31 -5.88 -10.28
C PRO A 81 4.98 -6.91 -9.36
N GLU A 82 6.28 -7.13 -9.51
CA GLU A 82 7.05 -8.09 -8.72
C GLU A 82 7.17 -7.67 -7.25
N ASP A 83 7.28 -6.36 -6.98
CA ASP A 83 7.29 -5.85 -5.61
C ASP A 83 5.94 -5.99 -4.95
N ALA A 84 4.86 -5.70 -5.69
CA ALA A 84 3.50 -5.79 -5.16
C ALA A 84 3.21 -7.24 -4.75
N VAL A 85 3.62 -8.21 -5.56
CA VAL A 85 3.52 -9.65 -5.23
C VAL A 85 4.35 -9.98 -3.98
N LYS A 86 5.61 -9.52 -3.91
CA LYS A 86 6.47 -9.75 -2.75
C LYS A 86 5.92 -9.11 -1.47
N ALA A 87 5.44 -7.88 -1.56
CA ALA A 87 4.82 -7.16 -0.46
C ALA A 87 3.54 -7.85 0.00
N ALA A 88 2.70 -8.32 -0.92
CA ALA A 88 1.50 -9.08 -0.58
C ALA A 88 1.83 -10.39 0.17
N GLN A 89 2.90 -11.09 -0.24
CA GLN A 89 3.40 -12.28 0.47
C GLN A 89 3.90 -11.93 1.87
N ASP A 90 4.75 -10.92 1.99
CA ASP A 90 5.30 -10.47 3.28
C ASP A 90 4.22 -9.95 4.23
N LEU A 91 3.17 -9.33 3.68
CA LEU A 91 1.99 -8.85 4.39
C LEU A 91 1.08 -9.99 4.88
N GLY A 92 1.23 -11.21 4.35
CA GLY A 92 0.34 -12.34 4.65
C GLY A 92 -1.03 -12.19 3.99
N CYS A 93 -1.05 -11.65 2.77
CA CYS A 93 -2.27 -11.43 2.02
C CYS A 93 -2.87 -12.73 1.45
N LYS A 94 -4.16 -12.99 1.68
CA LYS A 94 -4.86 -14.15 1.11
C LYS A 94 -5.30 -13.91 -0.34
N VAL A 95 -5.86 -12.74 -0.62
CA VAL A 95 -6.29 -12.32 -1.96
C VAL A 95 -5.65 -10.99 -2.34
N PHE A 96 -4.81 -11.03 -3.36
CA PHE A 96 -4.19 -9.84 -3.93
C PHE A 96 -5.01 -9.29 -5.11
N ILE A 97 -5.32 -8.00 -5.07
CA ILE A 97 -6.01 -7.28 -6.15
C ILE A 97 -5.12 -6.12 -6.60
N PRO A 98 -4.49 -6.19 -7.80
CA PRO A 98 -3.72 -5.09 -8.33
C PRO A 98 -4.64 -3.94 -8.76
N TRP A 99 -4.21 -2.69 -8.56
CA TRP A 99 -4.89 -1.49 -9.07
C TRP A 99 -3.92 -0.45 -9.63
N GLY A 100 -4.46 0.63 -10.20
CA GLY A 100 -3.69 1.80 -10.67
C GLY A 100 -3.18 1.71 -12.11
N TYR A 101 -2.91 0.49 -12.60
CA TYR A 101 -2.46 0.27 -13.99
C TYR A 101 -3.52 0.65 -15.04
N GLY A 102 -3.06 0.97 -16.25
CA GLY A 102 -3.93 1.12 -17.43
C GLY A 102 -4.83 2.36 -17.46
N THR A 103 -4.73 3.26 -16.47
CA THR A 103 -5.57 4.46 -16.39
C THR A 103 -4.84 5.72 -16.85
N TRP A 104 -3.61 5.93 -16.36
CA TRP A 104 -2.81 7.13 -16.62
C TRP A 104 -1.37 6.78 -16.99
N LEU A 105 -0.75 7.62 -17.81
CA LEU A 105 0.69 7.55 -18.11
C LEU A 105 1.46 8.33 -17.05
N LEU A 106 1.91 7.62 -16.00
CA LEU A 106 2.61 8.20 -14.85
C LEU A 106 4.05 7.67 -14.67
N GLY A 107 4.50 6.78 -15.57
CA GLY A 107 5.76 6.05 -15.46
C GLY A 107 5.54 4.57 -15.71
#